data_AF-A0ABC8RRV4-F1
#
_entry.id   AF-A0ABC8RRV4-F1
#
_cell.length_a   1.000
_cell.length_b   1.000
_cell.length_c   1.000
_cell.angle_alpha   90.00
_cell.angle_beta   90.00
_cell.angle_gamma   90.00
#
_symmetry.space_group_name_H-M   'P 1'
#
loop_
_entity.id
_entity.type
_entity.pdbx_description
1 polymer ?
#
loop_
_entity_poly.entity_id
_entity_poly.type
_entity_poly.pdbx_seq_one_letter_code
_entity_poly.pdbx_strand_id
1 'polypeptide(L)'
;MGRKKGVVFDESAPDDFDPENPYKDPVAMLEMREHLVREKWIDIEKAKILREKLKWCYRIEGINHLQKCRHLVQQYLDATRGIGWGKDGRHPSLHGPKIEATAE
;
A
#
# COMPACT_ATOMS: atom_id res chain seq x y z
N MET A 1 -1.90 36.20 14.10
CA MET A 1 -1.78 35.18 13.04
C MET A 1 -0.48 34.40 13.25
N GLY A 2 -0.52 33.31 14.02
CA GLY A 2 0.66 32.49 14.29
C GLY A 2 0.98 31.62 13.07
N ARG A 3 2.22 31.71 12.57
CA ARG A 3 2.74 30.79 11.55
C ARG A 3 2.66 29.38 12.10
N LYS A 4 1.83 28.52 11.49
CA LYS A 4 1.81 27.09 11.82
C LYS A 4 3.22 26.55 11.55
N LYS A 5 3.91 26.12 12.60
CA LYS A 5 5.16 25.36 12.50
C LYS A 5 4.87 24.19 11.54
N GLY A 6 5.74 23.96 10.56
CA GLY A 6 5.55 22.86 9.61
C GLY A 6 5.33 21.55 10.35
N VAL A 7 4.41 20.72 9.87
CA VAL A 7 4.22 19.37 10.41
C VAL A 7 5.43 18.56 9.96
N VAL A 8 6.20 18.05 10.92
CA VAL A 8 7.27 17.08 10.66
C VAL A 8 6.61 15.72 10.68
N PHE A 9 6.81 14.93 9.61
CA PHE A 9 6.33 13.56 9.54
C PHE A 9 7.49 12.63 9.87
N ASP A 10 7.24 11.63 10.71
CA ASP A 10 8.20 10.56 10.98
C ASP A 10 8.16 9.56 9.82
N GLU A 11 9.16 9.61 8.95
CA GLU A 11 9.21 8.84 7.69
C GLU A 11 9.87 7.46 7.84
N SER A 12 10.72 7.28 8.86
CA SER A 12 11.53 6.07 9.04
C SER A 12 10.97 5.13 10.11
N ALA A 13 11.41 3.87 10.06
CA ALA A 13 11.22 2.94 11.17
C ALA A 13 11.97 3.44 12.42
N PRO A 14 11.45 3.20 13.63
CA PRO A 14 12.18 3.49 14.86
C PRO A 14 13.45 2.63 14.94
N ASP A 15 14.57 3.28 15.27
CA ASP A 15 15.90 2.66 15.33
C ASP A 15 16.06 1.69 16.52
N ASP A 16 15.23 1.84 17.55
CA ASP A 16 15.35 1.11 18.83
C ASP A 16 14.53 -0.19 18.90
N PHE A 17 13.89 -0.62 17.81
CA PHE A 17 13.06 -1.83 17.83
C PHE A 17 13.85 -3.13 17.62
N ASP A 18 13.78 -4.04 18.60
CA ASP A 18 14.34 -5.39 18.51
C ASP A 18 13.28 -6.41 18.03
N PRO A 19 13.44 -7.02 16.82
CA PRO A 19 12.51 -8.01 16.30
C PRO A 19 12.49 -9.33 17.09
N GLU A 20 13.58 -9.71 17.76
CA GLU A 20 13.65 -10.97 18.51
C GLU A 20 12.92 -10.88 19.84
N ASN A 21 12.85 -9.68 20.43
CA ASN A 21 12.12 -9.42 21.67
C ASN A 21 11.20 -8.18 21.59
N PRO A 22 10.08 -8.27 20.85
CA PRO A 22 9.22 -7.11 20.54
C PRO A 22 8.55 -6.43 21.74
N TYR A 23 8.48 -7.11 22.90
CA TYR A 23 7.77 -6.63 24.09
C TYR A 23 8.68 -6.05 25.17
N LYS A 24 10.00 -6.04 24.94
CA LYS A 24 10.98 -5.54 25.91
C LYS A 24 10.79 -4.05 26.20
N ASP A 25 10.60 -3.26 25.13
CA ASP A 25 10.42 -1.82 25.21
C ASP A 25 9.01 -1.43 24.71
N PRO A 26 8.09 -1.03 25.61
CA PRO A 26 6.70 -0.77 25.24
C PRO A 26 6.57 0.45 24.31
N VAL A 27 7.51 1.40 24.36
CA VAL A 27 7.53 2.60 23.51
C VAL A 27 7.90 2.23 22.08
N ALA A 28 9.06 1.58 21.88
CA ALA A 28 9.52 1.16 20.56
C ALA A 28 8.51 0.21 19.86
N MET A 29 7.83 -0.64 20.63
CA MET A 29 6.77 -1.51 20.11
C MET A 29 5.58 -0.72 19.56
N LEU A 30 5.14 0.35 20.24
CA LEU A 30 4.05 1.20 19.78
C LEU A 30 4.46 2.02 18.55
N GLU A 31 5.64 2.60 18.55
CA GLU A 31 6.18 3.35 17.41
C GLU A 31 6.30 2.47 16.16
N MET A 32 6.73 1.22 16.31
CA MET A 32 6.72 0.25 15.21
C MET A 32 5.32 -0.06 14.71
N ARG A 33 4.32 -0.18 15.59
CA ARG A 33 2.94 -0.38 15.17
C ARG A 33 2.43 0.80 14.37
N GLU A 34 2.74 2.03 14.79
CA GLU A 34 2.38 3.24 14.07
C GLU A 34 3.04 3.28 12.68
N HIS A 35 4.33 2.95 12.60
CA HIS A 35 5.06 2.82 11.35
C HIS A 35 4.45 1.75 10.42
N LEU A 36 4.15 0.55 10.93
CA LEU A 36 3.53 -0.52 10.15
C LEU A 36 2.13 -0.14 9.65
N VAL A 37 1.34 0.58 10.46
CA VAL A 37 0.04 1.09 10.04
C VAL A 37 0.24 2.12 8.92
N ARG A 38 1.21 3.03 9.05
CA ARG A 38 1.55 4.03 8.02
C ARG A 38 1.94 3.37 6.69
N GLU A 39 2.81 2.36 6.72
CA GLU A 39 3.18 1.61 5.50
C GLU A 39 1.99 0.94 4.83
N LYS A 40 1.07 0.35 5.63
CA LYS A 40 -0.18 -0.19 5.10
C LYS A 40 -1.06 0.90 4.46
N TRP A 41 -1.11 2.09 5.04
CA TRP A 41 -1.80 3.24 4.43
C TRP A 41 -1.14 3.68 3.13
N ILE A 42 0.18 3.77 3.10
CA ILE A 42 0.96 4.11 1.90
C ILE A 42 0.64 3.12 0.77
N ASP A 43 0.59 1.83 1.06
CA ASP A 43 0.23 0.82 0.07
C ASP A 43 -1.22 0.93 -0.42
N ILE A 44 -2.16 1.27 0.47
CA ILE A 44 -3.56 1.56 0.09
C ILE A 44 -3.62 2.77 -0.84
N GLU A 45 -2.88 3.85 -0.53
CA GLU A 45 -2.84 5.06 -1.35
C GLU A 45 -2.17 4.81 -2.70
N LYS A 46 -1.08 4.02 -2.76
CA LYS A 46 -0.48 3.57 -4.02
C LYS A 46 -1.51 2.85 -4.91
N ALA A 47 -2.32 1.97 -4.34
CA ALA A 47 -3.40 1.30 -5.07
C ALA A 47 -4.50 2.27 -5.52
N LYS A 48 -4.82 3.32 -4.75
CA LYS A 48 -5.77 4.37 -5.15
C LYS A 48 -5.24 5.19 -6.33
N ILE A 49 -3.96 5.55 -6.34
CA ILE A 49 -3.31 6.26 -7.46
C ILE A 49 -3.42 5.42 -8.75
N LEU A 50 -3.14 4.12 -8.69
CA LEU A 50 -3.30 3.22 -9.83
C LEU A 50 -4.76 3.14 -10.31
N ARG A 51 -5.72 3.12 -9.38
CA ARG A 51 -7.15 3.16 -9.71
C ARG A 51 -7.53 4.44 -10.46
N GLU A 52 -6.98 5.59 -10.07
CA GLU A 52 -7.23 6.86 -10.76
C GLU A 52 -6.65 6.88 -12.16
N LYS A 53 -5.40 6.41 -12.32
CA LYS A 53 -4.76 6.25 -13.64
C LYS A 53 -5.56 5.31 -14.55
N LEU A 54 -6.09 4.21 -14.01
CA LEU A 54 -6.96 3.29 -14.73
C LEU A 54 -8.26 3.96 -15.17
N LYS A 55 -8.96 4.66 -14.26
CA LYS A 55 -10.18 5.42 -14.59
C LYS A 55 -9.92 6.44 -15.69
N TRP A 56 -8.76 7.11 -15.64
CA TRP A 56 -8.35 8.06 -16.66
C TRP A 56 -8.10 7.36 -18.01
N CYS A 57 -7.37 6.24 -18.04
CA CYS A 57 -7.14 5.44 -19.24
C CYS A 57 -8.46 4.99 -19.90
N TYR A 58 -9.40 4.48 -19.10
CA TYR A 58 -10.73 4.10 -19.58
C TYR A 58 -11.49 5.27 -20.20
N ARG A 59 -11.34 6.48 -19.65
CA ARG A 59 -11.99 7.69 -20.18
C ARG A 59 -11.37 8.17 -21.49
N ILE A 60 -10.06 8.05 -21.65
CA ILE A 60 -9.33 8.51 -22.84
C ILE A 60 -9.48 7.52 -24.00
N GLU A 61 -9.30 6.22 -23.76
CA GLU A 61 -9.21 5.22 -24.82
C GLU A 61 -10.57 4.74 -25.33
N GLY A 62 -11.64 4.98 -24.58
CA GLY A 62 -13.00 4.58 -24.96
C GLY A 62 -13.04 3.09 -25.30
N ILE A 63 -13.39 2.75 -26.54
CA ILE A 63 -13.56 1.37 -27.02
C ILE A 63 -12.25 0.54 -26.93
N ASN A 64 -11.08 1.18 -27.03
CA ASN A 64 -9.77 0.49 -27.03
C ASN A 64 -9.24 0.14 -25.62
N HIS A 65 -10.02 0.41 -24.57
CA HIS A 65 -9.58 0.23 -23.18
C HIS A 65 -9.12 -1.21 -22.87
N LEU A 66 -9.68 -2.23 -23.53
CA LEU A 66 -9.34 -3.63 -23.32
C LEU A 66 -7.90 -3.98 -23.71
N GLN A 67 -7.38 -3.36 -24.77
CA GLN A 67 -6.01 -3.61 -25.24
C GLN A 67 -5.02 -2.70 -24.52
N LYS A 68 -5.34 -1.40 -24.44
CA LYS A 68 -4.38 -0.41 -23.94
C LYS A 68 -4.33 -0.31 -22.42
N CYS A 69 -5.46 -0.43 -21.70
CA CYS A 69 -5.48 -0.29 -20.24
C CYS A 69 -5.22 -1.60 -19.48
N ARG A 70 -5.03 -2.74 -20.18
CA ARG A 70 -4.82 -4.06 -19.57
C ARG A 70 -3.67 -4.10 -18.56
N HIS A 71 -2.55 -3.46 -18.89
CA HIS A 71 -1.37 -3.42 -18.01
C HIS A 71 -1.66 -2.66 -16.71
N LEU A 72 -2.42 -1.55 -16.77
CA LEU A 72 -2.84 -0.80 -15.57
C LEU A 72 -3.81 -1.61 -14.71
N VAL A 73 -4.71 -2.39 -15.33
CA VAL A 73 -5.60 -3.31 -14.61
C VAL A 73 -4.79 -4.35 -13.84
N GLN A 74 -3.80 -4.96 -14.50
CA GLN A 74 -2.94 -5.95 -13.88
C GLN A 74 -2.17 -5.35 -12.69
N GLN A 75 -1.51 -4.20 -12.89
CA GLN A 75 -0.80 -3.47 -11.82
C GLN A 75 -1.72 -3.11 -10.65
N TYR A 76 -2.94 -2.64 -10.93
CA TYR A 76 -3.91 -2.31 -9.89
C TYR A 76 -4.35 -3.56 -9.11
N LEU A 77 -4.65 -4.66 -9.80
CA LEU A 77 -5.03 -5.92 -9.15
C LEU A 77 -3.90 -6.44 -8.27
N ASP A 78 -2.66 -6.43 -8.76
CA ASP A 78 -1.48 -6.86 -8.01
C ASP A 78 -1.20 -5.94 -6.81
N ALA A 79 -1.36 -4.62 -6.97
CA ALA A 79 -1.28 -3.66 -5.87
C ALA A 79 -2.42 -3.82 -4.85
N THR A 80 -3.53 -4.47 -5.21
CA THR A 80 -4.61 -4.79 -4.26
C THR A 80 -4.48 -6.18 -3.65
N ARG A 81 -3.44 -6.95 -3.92
CA ARG A 81 -3.20 -8.22 -3.20
C ARG A 81 -2.58 -7.93 -1.83
N GLY A 82 -3.06 -8.61 -0.78
CA GLY A 82 -2.57 -8.43 0.60
C GLY A 82 -2.87 -7.09 1.32
N ILE A 83 -3.33 -6.04 0.62
CA ILE A 83 -3.41 -4.67 1.19
C ILE A 83 -4.82 -4.20 1.64
N GLY A 84 -5.16 -4.21 2.93
CA GLY A 84 -6.40 -3.62 3.48
C GLY A 84 -7.09 -4.46 4.56
N TRP A 85 -8.16 -3.92 5.16
CA TRP A 85 -8.92 -4.57 6.25
C TRP A 85 -9.97 -5.56 5.71
N GLY A 86 -10.11 -6.74 6.32
CA GLY A 86 -11.15 -7.73 5.98
C GLY A 86 -10.94 -8.49 4.65
N LYS A 87 -9.69 -8.81 4.31
CA LYS A 87 -9.33 -9.48 3.03
C LYS A 87 -9.62 -10.97 3.00
N ASP A 88 -9.73 -11.60 4.17
CA ASP A 88 -9.91 -13.05 4.32
C ASP A 88 -11.25 -13.54 3.75
N GLY A 89 -12.20 -12.63 3.50
CA GLY A 89 -13.48 -12.92 2.84
C GLY A 89 -13.46 -12.89 1.32
N ARG A 90 -12.34 -12.51 0.65
CA ARG A 90 -12.23 -12.61 -0.81
C ARG A 90 -11.87 -14.03 -1.23
N HIS A 91 -12.07 -14.39 -2.49
CA HIS A 91 -11.59 -15.67 -3.02
C HIS A 91 -10.03 -15.75 -2.98
N PRO A 92 -9.41 -16.89 -2.64
CA PRO A 92 -7.95 -17.09 -2.54
C PRO A 92 -7.11 -16.53 -3.67
N SER A 93 -7.59 -16.63 -4.91
CA SER A 93 -6.88 -16.09 -6.08
C SER A 93 -6.72 -14.56 -6.07
N LEU A 94 -7.46 -13.83 -5.22
CA LEU A 94 -7.47 -12.37 -5.17
C LEU A 94 -6.88 -11.80 -3.86
N HIS A 95 -6.68 -12.63 -2.83
CA HIS A 95 -6.13 -12.19 -1.54
C HIS A 95 -4.77 -12.80 -1.20
N GLY A 96 -4.28 -13.76 -2.01
CA GLY A 96 -2.94 -14.32 -1.84
C GLY A 96 -1.84 -13.27 -1.86
N PRO A 97 -0.61 -13.64 -1.42
CA PRO A 97 0.55 -12.76 -1.47
C PRO A 97 0.76 -12.23 -2.90
N LYS A 98 1.41 -11.07 -3.02
CA LYS A 98 1.82 -10.55 -4.33
C LYS A 98 2.65 -11.66 -5.00
N ILE A 99 2.33 -11.96 -6.26
CA ILE A 99 3.17 -12.86 -7.05
C ILE A 99 4.45 -12.06 -7.28
N GLU A 100 5.50 -12.38 -6.53
CA GLU A 100 6.82 -11.84 -6.79
C GLU A 100 7.17 -12.32 -8.20
N ALA A 101 7.29 -11.38 -9.13
CA ALA A 101 7.89 -11.69 -10.42
C ALA A 101 9.33 -12.09 -10.08
N THR A 102 9.60 -13.40 -10.09
CA THR A 102 10.95 -13.92 -10.07
C THR A 102 11.70 -13.23 -11.20
N ALA A 103 12.55 -12.27 -10.82
CA ALA A 103 13.50 -11.67 -11.73
C ALA A 103 14.52 -12.77 -12.07
N GLU A 104 14.29 -13.45 -13.20
CA GLU A 104 15.38 -14.00 -14.01
C GLU A 104 16.04 -12.88 -14.81
#